data_AF-A0A8T6LYJ1-F1
#
_entry.id   AF-A0A8T6LYJ1-F1
#
_cell.length_a   1.000
_cell.length_b   1.000
_cell.length_c   1.000
_cell.angle_alpha   90.00
_cell.angle_beta   90.00
_cell.angle_gamma   90.00
#
_symmetry.space_group_name_H-M   'P 1'
#
loop_
_entity.id
_entity.type
_entity.pdbx_description
1 polymer ?
#
loop_
_entity_poly.entity_id
_entity_poly.type
_entity_poly.pdbx_seq_one_letter_code
_entity_poly.pdbx_strand_id
1 'polypeptide(L)'
;TTREKVLEILSAARIHPDGFNMIMQGDVTQVIEMSSEERREILDQVAGISLYDEKKGKAQKNLELVDEKLREVEIIITERLERLQSLEQERNTALKYQELIDQLKQLNASLAYKKYQSEKNRYDSLEGDVGLNETRIKQLENDVKRLEQEIESQEKRRQEITEKVFVRSKEAGIREEIEDVKNKIIRNKDRIESDEREIDRISKIIE
;
A
#
# COMPACT_ATOMS: atom_id res chain seq x y z
N THR A 1 3.53 17.28 83.95
CA THR A 1 4.73 18.09 83.67
C THR A 1 5.93 17.19 83.83
N THR A 2 6.56 16.79 82.74
CA THR A 2 7.70 15.86 82.73
C THR A 2 8.90 16.46 83.47
N ARG A 3 9.65 15.62 84.18
CA ARG A 3 10.88 15.97 84.93
C ARG A 3 11.83 16.87 84.13
N GLU A 4 11.98 16.60 82.83
CA GLU A 4 12.77 17.41 81.90
C GLU A 4 12.36 18.89 81.88
N LYS A 5 11.05 19.17 81.84
CA LYS A 5 10.53 20.53 81.74
C LYS A 5 10.79 21.34 83.02
N VAL A 6 10.81 20.67 84.17
CA VAL A 6 11.17 21.27 85.46
C VAL A 6 12.68 21.55 85.50
N LEU A 7 13.50 20.62 85.03
CA LEU A 7 14.96 20.79 84.93
C LEU A 7 15.34 21.91 83.96
N GLU A 8 14.63 22.07 82.86
CA GLU A 8 14.86 23.13 81.85
C GLU A 8 14.61 24.52 82.44
N ILE A 9 13.53 24.68 83.23
CA ILE A 9 13.20 25.93 83.93
C ILE A 9 14.24 26.24 85.01
N LEU A 10 14.64 25.24 85.80
CA LEU A 10 15.67 25.41 86.83
C LEU A 10 17.04 25.78 86.22
N SER A 11 17.40 25.15 85.10
CA SER A 11 18.60 25.48 84.32
C SER A 11 18.56 26.91 83.77
N ALA A 12 17.40 27.39 83.30
CA ALA A 12 17.22 28.79 82.88
C ALA A 12 17.39 29.78 84.05
N ALA A 13 17.09 29.37 85.28
CA ALA A 13 17.36 30.11 86.51
C ALA A 13 18.79 29.90 87.07
N ARG A 14 19.67 29.18 86.35
CA ARG A 14 21.03 28.77 86.77
C ARG A 14 21.07 27.88 88.02
N ILE A 15 19.98 27.18 88.32
CA ILE A 15 19.88 26.25 89.43
C ILE A 15 19.99 24.84 88.85
N HIS A 16 21.16 24.22 89.01
CA HIS A 16 21.37 22.83 88.63
C HIS A 16 21.23 21.92 89.86
N PRO A 17 20.49 20.80 89.78
CA PRO A 17 20.38 19.83 90.88
C PRO A 17 21.74 19.21 91.25
N ASP A 18 22.62 19.05 90.27
CA ASP A 18 24.01 18.59 90.41
C ASP A 18 25.01 19.77 90.41
N GLY A 19 24.51 21.00 90.58
CA GLY A 19 25.32 22.21 90.47
C GLY A 19 26.04 22.58 91.77
N PHE A 20 27.10 23.37 91.63
CA PHE A 20 27.88 23.98 92.72
C PHE A 20 27.12 25.00 93.59
N ASN A 21 25.80 25.08 93.44
CA ASN A 21 24.91 25.91 94.24
C ASN A 21 24.61 25.30 95.62
N MET A 22 25.02 24.04 95.86
CA MET A 22 24.92 23.34 97.14
C MET A 22 26.31 22.85 97.54
N ILE A 23 26.68 23.03 98.81
CA ILE A 23 27.94 22.55 99.37
C ILE A 23 27.65 21.44 100.37
N MET A 24 28.08 20.22 100.07
CA MET A 24 28.00 19.06 100.93
C MET A 24 29.25 18.90 101.79
N GLN A 25 29.12 18.16 102.88
CA GLN A 25 30.25 17.84 103.75
C GLN A 25 31.23 16.90 103.02
N GLY A 26 32.41 17.41 102.67
CA GLY A 26 33.44 16.68 101.90
C GLY A 26 33.85 17.38 100.61
N ASP A 27 33.05 18.33 100.12
CA ASP A 27 33.28 19.02 98.84
C ASP A 27 34.62 19.76 98.79
N VAL A 28 35.05 20.36 99.90
CA VAL A 28 36.33 21.08 99.98
C VAL A 28 37.51 20.11 99.80
N THR A 29 37.45 18.92 100.40
CA THR A 29 38.47 17.88 100.25
C THR A 29 38.47 17.35 98.81
N GLN A 30 37.29 17.12 98.24
CA GLN A 30 37.12 16.67 96.87
C GLN A 30 37.75 17.64 95.86
N VAL A 31 37.55 18.96 96.03
CA VAL A 31 38.15 19.99 95.15
C VAL A 31 39.69 20.01 95.22
N ILE A 32 40.27 19.66 96.37
CA ILE A 32 41.72 19.59 96.56
C ILE A 32 42.31 18.34 95.89
N GLU A 33 41.59 17.22 95.92
CA GLU A 33 42.01 15.92 95.36
C GLU A 33 41.76 15.81 93.84
N MET A 34 40.88 16.65 93.28
CA MET A 34 40.58 16.70 91.84
C MET A 34 41.82 17.00 90.98
N SER A 35 41.88 16.32 89.84
CA SER A 35 42.81 16.61 88.77
C SER A 35 42.53 17.96 88.11
N SER A 36 43.51 18.47 87.35
CA SER A 36 43.35 19.73 86.61
C SER A 36 42.26 19.67 85.53
N GLU A 37 41.97 18.48 84.99
CA GLU A 37 40.89 18.28 84.01
C GLU A 37 39.52 18.33 84.68
N GLU A 38 39.33 17.62 85.79
CA GLU A 38 38.06 17.62 86.54
C GLU A 38 37.73 19.04 87.04
N ARG A 39 38.72 19.76 87.56
CA ARG A 39 38.51 21.17 87.98
C ARG A 39 38.16 22.07 86.80
N ARG A 40 38.67 21.80 85.61
CA ARG A 40 38.35 22.54 84.39
C ARG A 40 36.92 22.26 83.92
N GLU A 41 36.48 21.00 83.94
CA GLU A 41 35.09 20.65 83.59
C GLU A 41 34.08 21.36 84.50
N ILE A 42 34.38 21.46 85.80
CA ILE A 42 33.59 22.22 86.77
C ILE A 42 33.50 23.70 86.36
N LEU A 43 34.64 24.32 86.04
CA LEU A 43 34.70 25.72 85.61
C LEU A 43 33.95 25.95 84.29
N ASP A 44 34.08 25.04 83.33
CA ASP A 44 33.42 25.10 82.03
C ASP A 44 31.89 24.93 82.16
N GLN A 45 31.42 24.11 83.11
CA GLN A 45 30.01 23.97 83.46
C GLN A 45 29.47 25.24 84.13
N VAL A 46 30.18 25.82 85.09
CA VAL A 46 29.79 27.07 85.78
C VAL A 46 29.78 28.26 84.82
N ALA A 47 30.73 28.33 83.90
CA ALA A 47 30.79 29.34 82.85
C ALA A 47 29.73 29.15 81.75
N GLY A 48 29.02 28.01 81.74
CA GLY A 48 28.02 27.68 80.74
C GLY A 48 28.59 27.30 79.36
N ILE A 49 29.90 27.07 79.28
CA ILE A 49 30.62 26.70 78.06
C ILE A 49 30.24 25.27 77.65
N SER A 50 30.11 24.34 78.61
CA SER A 50 29.74 22.95 78.34
C SER A 50 28.37 22.81 77.64
N LEU A 51 27.38 23.60 78.03
CA LEU A 51 26.06 23.61 77.38
C LEU A 51 26.11 24.15 75.94
N TYR A 52 26.99 25.13 75.69
CA TYR A 52 27.21 25.67 74.36
C TYR A 52 27.89 24.64 73.46
N ASP A 53 28.94 23.97 73.94
CA ASP A 53 29.65 22.93 73.20
C ASP A 53 28.77 21.71 72.92
N GLU A 54 27.91 21.31 73.86
CA GLU A 54 26.93 20.25 73.63
C GLU A 54 25.93 20.63 72.51
N LYS A 55 25.39 21.86 72.56
CA LYS A 55 24.49 22.36 71.51
C LYS A 55 25.17 22.46 70.15
N LYS A 56 26.43 22.94 70.13
CA LYS A 56 27.26 23.01 68.93
C LYS A 56 27.49 21.62 68.34
N GLY A 57 27.84 20.63 69.16
CA GLY A 57 28.03 19.24 68.73
C GLY A 57 26.75 18.62 68.17
N LYS A 58 25.59 18.85 68.83
CA LYS A 58 24.28 18.41 68.32
C LYS A 58 23.94 19.07 66.97
N ALA A 59 24.18 20.38 66.84
CA ALA A 59 23.94 21.10 65.59
C ALA A 59 24.84 20.60 64.46
N GLN A 60 26.13 20.32 64.74
CA GLN A 60 27.06 19.75 63.76
C GLN A 60 26.62 18.37 63.29
N LYS A 61 26.24 17.47 64.20
CA LYS A 61 25.70 16.14 63.83
C LYS A 61 24.44 16.25 62.97
N ASN A 62 23.54 17.17 63.31
CA ASN A 62 22.34 17.40 62.51
C ASN A 62 22.69 17.93 61.12
N LEU A 63 23.68 18.81 61.00
CA LEU A 63 24.16 19.34 59.71
C LEU A 63 24.73 18.21 58.85
N GLU A 64 25.57 17.35 59.41
CA GLU A 64 26.13 16.17 58.70
C GLU A 64 25.02 15.25 58.17
N LEU A 65 24.00 14.98 58.98
CA LEU A 65 22.83 14.19 58.60
C LEU A 65 22.02 14.83 57.47
N VAL A 66 21.89 16.16 57.47
CA VAL A 66 21.19 16.90 56.41
C VAL A 66 22.01 16.90 55.12
N ASP A 67 23.33 17.07 55.21
CA ASP A 67 24.24 17.03 54.06
C ASP A 67 24.24 15.65 53.40
N GLU A 68 24.22 14.57 54.18
CA GLU A 68 24.10 13.21 53.66
C GLU A 68 22.78 13.01 52.90
N LYS A 69 21.67 13.47 53.47
CA LYS A 69 20.36 13.42 52.81
C LYS A 69 20.30 14.26 51.54
N LEU A 70 20.95 15.43 51.52
CA LEU A 70 21.02 16.26 50.32
C LEU A 70 21.76 15.54 49.19
N ARG A 71 22.88 14.88 49.49
CA ARG A 71 23.61 14.08 48.50
C ARG A 71 22.77 12.93 47.95
N GLU A 72 22.02 12.23 48.80
CA GLU A 72 21.10 11.17 48.36
C GLU A 72 20.05 11.72 47.40
N VAL A 73 19.45 12.86 47.72
CA VAL A 73 18.45 13.52 46.87
C VAL A 73 19.07 13.98 45.54
N GLU A 74 20.29 14.51 45.55
CA GLU A 74 21.00 14.90 44.32
C GLU A 74 21.23 13.71 43.38
N ILE A 75 21.60 12.54 43.92
CA ILE A 75 21.75 11.31 43.14
C ILE A 75 20.42 10.92 42.49
N ILE A 76 19.33 10.92 43.27
CA ILE A 76 17.99 10.59 42.76
C ILE A 76 17.56 11.58 41.67
N ILE A 77 17.79 12.88 41.86
CA ILE A 77 17.46 13.90 40.86
C ILE A 77 18.22 13.63 39.57
N THR A 78 19.52 13.32 39.65
CA THR A 78 20.36 13.04 38.49
C THR A 78 19.84 11.82 37.72
N GLU A 79 19.54 10.73 38.42
CA GLU A 79 18.95 9.52 37.81
C GLU A 79 17.61 9.82 37.14
N ARG A 80 16.75 10.61 37.78
CA ARG A 80 15.45 11.01 37.20
C ARG A 80 15.61 11.88 35.95
N LEU A 81 16.60 12.76 35.92
CA LEU A 81 16.91 13.58 34.74
C LEU A 81 17.41 12.72 33.58
N GLU A 82 18.30 11.76 33.83
CA GLU A 82 18.76 10.81 32.81
C GLU A 82 17.59 9.97 32.26
N ARG A 83 16.71 9.50 33.15
CA ARG A 83 15.52 8.76 32.75
C ARG A 83 14.58 9.62 31.90
N LEU A 84 14.41 10.89 32.25
CA LEU A 84 13.59 11.83 31.49
C LEU A 84 14.14 12.04 30.07
N GLN A 85 15.45 12.22 29.93
CA GLN A 85 16.10 12.35 28.62
C GLN A 85 15.93 11.10 27.76
N SER A 86 16.09 9.91 28.34
CA SER A 86 15.84 8.64 27.64
C SER A 86 14.38 8.53 27.16
N LEU A 87 13.41 8.88 28.02
CA LEU A 87 12.00 8.87 27.64
C LEU A 87 11.67 9.91 26.56
N GLU A 88 12.33 11.06 26.56
CA GLU A 88 12.17 12.07 25.51
C GLU A 88 12.67 11.54 24.16
N GLN A 89 13.82 10.86 24.13
CA GLN A 89 14.35 10.23 22.92
C GLN A 89 13.43 9.11 22.41
N GLU A 90 12.92 8.26 23.30
CA GLU A 90 11.93 7.22 22.96
C GLU A 90 10.66 7.84 22.37
N ARG A 91 10.13 8.89 23.00
CA ARG A 91 8.96 9.64 22.51
C ARG A 91 9.21 10.19 21.11
N ASN A 92 10.34 10.86 20.90
CA ASN A 92 10.67 11.46 19.59
C ASN A 92 10.79 10.40 18.50
N THR A 93 11.37 9.24 18.83
CA THR A 93 11.46 8.10 17.92
C THR A 93 10.08 7.55 17.58
N ALA A 94 9.20 7.40 18.57
CA ALA A 94 7.83 6.93 18.38
C ALA A 94 6.99 7.90 17.52
N LEU A 95 7.12 9.21 17.74
CA LEU A 95 6.45 10.23 16.93
C LEU A 95 6.91 10.18 15.46
N LYS A 96 8.23 10.07 15.24
CA LYS A 96 8.78 9.94 13.89
C LYS A 96 8.34 8.65 13.21
N TYR A 97 8.26 7.54 13.95
CA TYR A 97 7.74 6.28 13.45
C TYR A 97 6.28 6.40 13.01
N GLN A 98 5.44 7.06 13.81
CA GLN A 98 4.03 7.28 13.47
C GLN A 98 3.88 8.15 12.21
N GLU A 99 4.66 9.23 12.10
CA GLU A 99 4.68 10.07 10.90
C GLU A 99 5.08 9.27 9.64
N LEU A 100 6.11 8.43 9.75
CA LEU A 100 6.56 7.57 8.64
C LEU A 100 5.51 6.53 8.25
N ILE A 101 4.75 5.97 9.19
CA ILE A 101 3.63 5.07 8.89
C ILE A 101 2.55 5.80 8.09
N ASP A 102 2.19 7.01 8.50
CA ASP A 102 1.15 7.79 7.82
C ASP A 102 1.59 8.15 6.39
N GLN A 103 2.85 8.57 6.22
CA GLN A 103 3.44 8.80 4.90
C GLN A 103 3.47 7.54 4.05
N LEU A 104 3.87 6.40 4.62
CA LEU A 104 3.89 5.11 3.92
C LEU A 104 2.49 4.70 3.47
N LYS A 105 1.47 4.91 4.31
CA LYS A 105 0.06 4.63 3.98
C LYS A 105 -0.41 5.49 2.81
N GLN A 106 -0.11 6.79 2.82
CA GLN A 106 -0.43 7.69 1.70
C GLN A 106 0.29 7.30 0.42
N LEU A 107 1.57 6.93 0.50
CA LEU A 107 2.36 6.52 -0.66
C LEU A 107 1.84 5.21 -1.25
N ASN A 108 1.51 4.23 -0.40
CA ASN A 108 0.92 2.96 -0.83
C ASN A 108 -0.45 3.17 -1.50
N ALA A 109 -1.29 4.03 -0.94
CA ALA A 109 -2.56 4.40 -1.57
C ALA A 109 -2.34 5.05 -2.95
N SER A 110 -1.38 5.96 -3.05
CA SER A 110 -1.01 6.63 -4.30
C SER A 110 -0.47 5.66 -5.34
N LEU A 111 0.36 4.69 -4.93
CA LEU A 111 0.88 3.64 -5.80
C LEU A 111 -0.24 2.71 -6.28
N ALA A 112 -1.13 2.29 -5.39
CA ALA A 112 -2.28 1.48 -5.73
C ALA A 112 -3.20 2.21 -6.73
N TYR A 113 -3.45 3.49 -6.51
CA TYR A 113 -4.23 4.32 -7.43
C TYR A 113 -3.57 4.44 -8.81
N LYS A 114 -2.25 4.67 -8.89
CA LYS A 114 -1.53 4.67 -10.17
C LYS A 114 -1.63 3.34 -10.91
N LYS A 115 -1.47 2.22 -10.20
CA LYS A 115 -1.64 0.88 -10.79
C LYS A 115 -3.07 0.65 -11.29
N TYR A 116 -4.07 1.06 -10.50
CA TYR A 116 -5.46 1.02 -10.91
C TYR A 116 -5.69 1.85 -12.18
N GLN A 117 -5.15 3.06 -12.24
CA GLN A 117 -5.30 3.94 -13.40
C GLN A 117 -4.64 3.35 -14.65
N SER A 118 -3.44 2.76 -14.54
CA SER A 118 -2.79 2.11 -15.69
C SER A 118 -3.59 0.91 -16.21
N GLU A 119 -4.11 0.08 -15.31
CA GLU A 119 -4.96 -1.06 -15.69
C GLU A 119 -6.30 -0.61 -16.25
N LYS A 120 -6.90 0.46 -15.71
CA LYS A 120 -8.13 1.05 -16.23
C LYS A 120 -7.94 1.59 -17.64
N ASN A 121 -6.86 2.33 -17.91
CA ASN A 121 -6.54 2.81 -19.25
C ASN A 121 -6.33 1.64 -20.24
N ARG A 122 -5.68 0.57 -19.79
CA ARG A 122 -5.49 -0.64 -20.60
C ARG A 122 -6.82 -1.34 -20.90
N TYR A 123 -7.69 -1.43 -19.90
CA TYR A 123 -9.04 -1.95 -20.06
C TYR A 123 -9.84 -1.13 -21.06
N ASP A 124 -9.84 0.20 -20.93
CA ASP A 124 -10.60 1.10 -21.82
C ASP A 124 -10.09 1.01 -23.27
N SER A 125 -8.78 0.86 -23.48
CA SER A 125 -8.21 0.61 -24.81
C SER A 125 -8.66 -0.73 -25.39
N LEU A 126 -8.62 -1.81 -24.60
CA LEU A 126 -9.05 -3.13 -25.04
C LEU A 126 -10.56 -3.16 -25.32
N GLU A 127 -11.36 -2.47 -24.51
CA GLU A 127 -12.81 -2.33 -24.73
C GLU A 127 -13.09 -1.59 -26.04
N GLY A 128 -12.33 -0.53 -26.34
CA GLY A 128 -12.37 0.15 -27.63
C GLY A 128 -12.01 -0.76 -28.80
N ASP A 129 -10.94 -1.54 -28.69
CA ASP A 129 -10.52 -2.50 -29.72
C ASP A 129 -11.56 -3.60 -29.95
N VAL A 130 -12.20 -4.10 -28.89
CA VAL A 130 -13.31 -5.06 -28.98
C VAL A 130 -14.47 -4.44 -29.76
N GLY A 131 -14.89 -3.22 -29.43
CA GLY A 131 -15.96 -2.53 -30.16
C GLY A 131 -15.63 -2.32 -31.65
N LEU A 132 -14.38 -1.96 -31.97
CA LEU A 132 -13.93 -1.86 -33.36
C LEU A 132 -13.98 -3.21 -34.08
N ASN A 133 -13.54 -4.28 -33.43
CA ASN A 133 -13.60 -5.62 -34.01
C ASN A 133 -15.05 -6.11 -34.21
N GLU A 134 -15.96 -5.83 -33.28
CA GLU A 134 -17.38 -6.15 -33.43
C GLU A 134 -18.02 -5.43 -34.63
N THR A 135 -17.69 -4.14 -34.83
CA THR A 135 -18.15 -3.41 -36.01
C THR A 135 -17.55 -3.97 -37.31
N ARG A 136 -16.28 -4.35 -37.30
CA ARG A 136 -15.61 -5.03 -38.42
C ARG A 136 -16.28 -6.37 -38.76
N ILE A 137 -16.61 -7.17 -37.76
CA ILE A 137 -17.32 -8.45 -37.93
C ILE A 137 -18.66 -8.21 -38.61
N LYS A 138 -19.47 -7.26 -38.13
CA LYS A 138 -20.76 -6.91 -38.75
C LYS A 138 -20.62 -6.45 -40.19
N GLN A 139 -19.57 -5.68 -40.52
CA GLN A 139 -19.30 -5.26 -41.90
C GLN A 139 -18.96 -6.47 -42.78
N LEU A 140 -18.07 -7.35 -42.32
CA LEU A 140 -17.71 -8.57 -43.04
C LEU A 140 -18.90 -9.51 -43.22
N GLU A 141 -19.76 -9.66 -42.23
CA GLU A 141 -21.00 -10.45 -42.34
C GLU A 141 -21.93 -9.89 -43.42
N ASN A 142 -22.06 -8.57 -43.52
CA ASN A 142 -22.86 -7.93 -44.57
C ASN A 142 -22.20 -8.08 -45.95
N ASP A 143 -20.88 -7.98 -46.04
CA ASP A 143 -20.15 -8.20 -47.29
C ASP A 143 -20.27 -9.65 -47.77
N VAL A 144 -20.19 -10.63 -46.85
CA VAL A 144 -20.42 -12.05 -47.15
C VAL A 144 -21.83 -12.25 -47.71
N LYS A 145 -22.87 -11.72 -47.05
CA LYS A 145 -24.25 -11.81 -47.56
C LYS A 145 -24.42 -11.19 -48.94
N ARG A 146 -23.77 -10.04 -49.20
CA ARG A 146 -23.80 -9.40 -50.52
C ARG A 146 -23.13 -10.29 -51.57
N LEU A 147 -21.96 -10.85 -51.27
CA LEU A 147 -21.24 -11.75 -52.17
C LEU A 147 -22.02 -13.03 -52.44
N GLU A 148 -22.69 -13.60 -51.44
CA GLU A 148 -23.57 -14.77 -51.62
C GLU A 148 -24.72 -14.46 -52.58
N GLN A 149 -25.36 -13.30 -52.46
CA GLN A 149 -26.41 -12.85 -53.39
C GLN A 149 -25.87 -12.62 -54.81
N GLU A 150 -24.68 -12.03 -54.93
CA GLU A 150 -24.00 -11.86 -56.22
C GLU A 150 -23.71 -13.21 -56.86
N ILE A 151 -23.17 -14.17 -56.11
CA ILE A 151 -22.92 -15.54 -56.58
C ILE A 151 -24.22 -16.17 -57.08
N GLU A 152 -25.30 -16.14 -56.30
CA GLU A 152 -26.60 -16.70 -56.69
C GLU A 152 -27.12 -16.06 -57.99
N SER A 153 -26.97 -14.74 -58.15
CA SER A 153 -27.36 -14.03 -59.36
C SER A 153 -26.53 -14.44 -60.58
N GLN A 154 -25.23 -14.65 -60.40
CA GLN A 154 -24.32 -15.11 -61.46
C GLN A 154 -24.63 -16.56 -61.83
N GLU A 155 -25.00 -17.41 -60.86
CA GLU A 155 -25.41 -18.79 -61.12
C GLU A 155 -26.69 -18.85 -61.95
N LYS A 156 -27.69 -18.04 -61.61
CA LYS A 156 -28.92 -17.91 -62.43
C LYS A 156 -28.60 -17.44 -63.84
N ARG A 157 -27.76 -16.40 -63.97
CA ARG A 157 -27.33 -15.90 -65.28
C ARG A 157 -26.56 -16.95 -66.08
N ARG A 158 -25.73 -17.75 -65.41
CA ARG A 158 -25.02 -18.88 -66.03
C ARG A 158 -26.02 -19.92 -66.55
N GLN A 159 -27.01 -20.30 -65.74
CA GLN A 159 -28.07 -21.24 -66.16
C GLN A 159 -28.85 -20.72 -67.37
N GLU A 160 -29.27 -19.45 -67.36
CA GLU A 160 -29.95 -18.81 -68.50
C GLU A 160 -29.10 -18.84 -69.77
N ILE A 161 -27.79 -18.55 -69.66
CA ILE A 161 -26.87 -18.60 -70.79
C ILE A 161 -26.71 -20.04 -71.28
N THR A 162 -26.55 -21.01 -70.38
CA THR A 162 -26.48 -22.43 -70.74
C THR A 162 -27.73 -22.89 -71.49
N GLU A 163 -28.91 -22.46 -71.05
CA GLU A 163 -30.18 -22.78 -71.72
C GLU A 163 -30.24 -22.13 -73.11
N LYS A 164 -29.86 -20.85 -73.23
CA LYS A 164 -29.77 -20.16 -74.54
C LYS A 164 -28.79 -20.84 -75.50
N VAL A 165 -27.65 -21.32 -74.99
CA VAL A 165 -26.66 -22.07 -75.77
C VAL A 165 -27.23 -23.42 -76.21
N PHE A 166 -27.95 -24.13 -75.35
CA PHE A 166 -28.59 -25.39 -75.68
C PHE A 166 -29.65 -25.24 -76.78
N VAL A 167 -30.49 -24.20 -76.71
CA VAL A 167 -31.47 -23.89 -77.76
C VAL A 167 -30.78 -23.58 -79.08
N ARG A 168 -29.76 -22.72 -79.08
CA ARG A 168 -28.97 -22.42 -80.28
C ARG A 168 -28.27 -23.63 -80.87
N SER A 169 -27.81 -24.56 -80.04
CA SER A 169 -27.20 -25.82 -80.49
C SER A 169 -28.23 -26.70 -81.20
N LYS A 170 -29.45 -26.82 -80.66
CA LYS A 170 -30.55 -27.51 -81.36
C LYS A 170 -30.90 -26.85 -82.69
N GLU A 171 -30.94 -25.52 -82.75
CA GLU A 171 -31.15 -24.78 -84.01
C GLU A 171 -30.02 -25.02 -85.02
N ALA A 172 -28.78 -25.21 -84.56
CA ALA A 172 -27.65 -25.55 -85.42
C ALA A 172 -27.79 -26.98 -85.97
N GLY A 173 -28.15 -27.97 -85.14
CA GLY A 173 -28.41 -29.34 -85.59
C GLY A 173 -29.57 -29.42 -86.60
N ILE A 174 -30.66 -28.70 -86.35
CA ILE A 174 -31.77 -28.60 -87.32
C ILE A 174 -31.30 -27.93 -88.63
N ARG A 175 -30.42 -26.93 -88.56
CA ARG A 175 -29.83 -26.32 -89.77
C ARG A 175 -29.01 -27.32 -90.58
N GLU A 176 -28.21 -28.14 -89.90
CA GLU A 176 -27.40 -29.18 -90.54
C GLU A 176 -28.30 -30.25 -91.19
N GLU A 177 -29.36 -30.69 -90.51
CA GLU A 177 -30.37 -31.59 -91.09
C GLU A 177 -31.08 -30.97 -92.31
N ILE A 178 -31.43 -29.69 -92.25
CA ILE A 178 -32.00 -28.96 -93.39
C ILE A 178 -31.00 -28.92 -94.55
N GLU A 179 -29.74 -28.66 -94.30
CA GLU A 179 -28.69 -28.64 -95.32
C GLU A 179 -28.51 -30.00 -95.97
N ASP A 180 -28.56 -31.07 -95.17
CA ASP A 180 -28.48 -32.45 -95.64
C ASP A 180 -29.70 -32.86 -96.49
N VAL A 181 -30.91 -32.47 -96.06
CA VAL A 181 -32.15 -32.65 -96.84
C VAL A 181 -32.10 -31.82 -98.12
N LYS A 182 -31.57 -30.59 -98.08
CA LYS A 182 -31.41 -29.73 -99.26
C LYS A 182 -30.43 -30.35 -100.26
N ASN A 183 -29.32 -30.91 -99.79
CA ASN A 183 -28.37 -31.66 -100.62
C ASN A 183 -28.99 -32.95 -101.19
N LYS A 184 -29.89 -33.63 -100.46
CA LYS A 184 -30.66 -34.76 -100.98
C LYS A 184 -31.67 -34.31 -102.05
N ILE A 185 -32.33 -33.17 -101.85
CA ILE A 185 -33.26 -32.59 -102.84
C ILE A 185 -32.50 -32.23 -104.13
N ILE A 186 -31.33 -31.59 -104.03
CA ILE A 186 -30.49 -31.27 -105.20
C ILE A 186 -30.12 -32.55 -105.94
N ARG A 187 -29.61 -33.57 -105.24
CA ARG A 187 -29.27 -34.87 -105.86
C ARG A 187 -30.47 -35.55 -106.52
N ASN A 188 -31.64 -35.53 -105.89
CA ASN A 188 -32.84 -36.09 -106.48
C ASN A 188 -33.34 -35.26 -107.67
N LYS A 189 -33.17 -33.94 -107.64
CA LYS A 189 -33.51 -33.07 -108.75
C LYS A 189 -32.59 -33.31 -109.95
N ASP A 190 -31.28 -33.47 -109.72
CA ASP A 190 -30.32 -33.84 -110.75
C ASP A 190 -30.63 -35.23 -111.34
N ARG A 191 -31.11 -36.18 -110.50
CA ARG A 191 -31.59 -37.49 -110.97
C ARG A 191 -32.84 -37.36 -111.82
N ILE A 192 -33.85 -36.60 -111.39
CA ILE A 192 -35.04 -36.34 -112.20
C ILE A 192 -34.65 -35.70 -113.53
N GLU A 193 -33.73 -34.74 -113.53
CA GLU A 193 -33.27 -34.09 -114.76
C GLU A 193 -32.50 -35.06 -115.66
N SER A 194 -31.74 -36.00 -115.09
CA SER A 194 -31.09 -37.08 -115.83
C SER A 194 -32.12 -38.07 -116.42
N ASP A 195 -33.11 -38.46 -115.62
CA ASP A 195 -34.19 -39.38 -116.02
C ASP A 195 -35.08 -38.71 -117.08
N GLU A 196 -35.35 -37.40 -117.00
CA GLU A 196 -36.04 -36.61 -118.02
C GLU A 196 -35.23 -36.56 -119.34
N ARG A 197 -33.90 -36.39 -119.26
CA ARG A 197 -33.02 -36.49 -120.45
C ARG A 197 -32.96 -37.90 -121.02
N GLU A 198 -33.20 -38.94 -120.21
CA GLU A 198 -33.26 -40.32 -120.66
C GLU A 198 -34.63 -40.63 -121.28
N ILE A 199 -35.72 -40.10 -120.73
CA ILE A 199 -37.06 -40.11 -121.33
C ILE A 199 -37.07 -39.36 -122.65
N ASP A 200 -36.42 -38.19 -122.77
CA ASP A 200 -36.29 -37.45 -124.04
C ASP A 200 -35.50 -38.26 -125.09
N ARG A 201 -34.46 -38.99 -124.66
CA ARG A 201 -33.70 -39.90 -125.53
C ARG A 201 -34.51 -41.12 -125.98
N ILE A 202 -35.26 -41.75 -125.07
CA ILE A 202 -36.13 -42.88 -125.40
C ILE A 202 -37.29 -42.42 -126.30
N SER A 203 -37.82 -41.22 -126.08
CA SER A 203 -38.87 -40.63 -126.92
C SER A 203 -38.39 -40.36 -128.35
N LYS A 204 -37.12 -39.95 -128.52
CA LYS A 204 -36.47 -39.80 -129.84
C LYS A 204 -36.11 -41.12 -130.54
N ILE A 205 -36.17 -42.25 -129.84
CA ILE A 205 -35.95 -43.59 -130.42
C ILE A 205 -37.28 -44.23 -130.85
N ILE A 206 -38.42 -43.66 -130.43
CA ILE A 206 -39.77 -44.14 -130.72
C ILE A 206 -40.44 -43.38 -131.90
N GLU A 207 -39.80 -42.34 -132.45
CA GLU A 207 -40.09 -41.72 -133.76
C GLU A 207 -39.16 -42.27 -134.86
#